data_AF-A0A955FXI6-F1
#
_entry.id   AF-A0A955FXI6-F1
#
_cell.length_a   1.000
_cell.length_b   1.000
_cell.length_c   1.000
_cell.angle_alpha   90.00
_cell.angle_beta   90.00
_cell.angle_gamma   90.00
#
_symmetry.space_group_name_H-M   'P 1'
#
loop_
_entity.id
_entity.type
_entity.pdbx_description
1 polymer ?
#
loop_
_entity_poly.entity_id
_entity_poly.type
_entity_poly.pdbx_seq_one_letter_code
_entity_poly.pdbx_strand_id
1 'polypeptide(L)'
;MPTGNSKLYSLVLLIADILVLLGVFSLAYIVRVQYDSRPLLTPVYATDYILTFLTFLPFWLIIFAALGLYNRHTYNRRLVEWSKIALGSFIGILVIIGWEYVSGEHFFPARLVAFYALIGSFSFLLVEREILRTARDILYKFNIGIRRVLIIGNSDATRDIAENLSHTARSGYQIVALAGPAKFVPVGLHAQHFTNVESALKSIKSLGINTIIQTDLYDSDERNQRILGAAQSHHIDYNFIPGEPEFYTGKNTVDVFLGYPMITVSQTPLIGWGAIAKEV
;
A
#
# COMPACT_ATOMS: atom_id res chain seq x y z
N MET A 1 1.84 -5.33 7.66
CA MET A 1 1.26 -4.35 8.63
C MET A 1 0.24 -3.42 7.99
N PRO A 2 -1.07 -3.60 8.23
CA PRO A 2 -2.08 -2.58 7.91
C PRO A 2 -1.89 -1.36 8.82
N THR A 3 -1.91 -0.15 8.25
CA THR A 3 -1.72 1.11 9.01
C THR A 3 -2.71 2.17 8.49
N GLY A 4 -3.08 3.16 9.32
CA GLY A 4 -3.93 4.30 8.90
C GLY A 4 -3.39 4.99 7.64
N ASN A 5 -2.08 5.31 7.63
CA ASN A 5 -1.39 5.91 6.49
C ASN A 5 -1.50 5.07 5.20
N SER A 6 -1.54 3.73 5.31
CA SER A 6 -1.69 2.88 4.12
C SER A 6 -3.08 3.00 3.48
N LYS A 7 -4.13 3.26 4.27
CA LYS A 7 -5.48 3.46 3.75
C LYS A 7 -5.65 4.84 3.14
N LEU A 8 -5.07 5.87 3.78
CA LEU A 8 -5.00 7.21 3.18
C LEU A 8 -4.27 7.17 1.82
N TYR A 9 -3.15 6.46 1.73
CA TYR A 9 -2.45 6.26 0.46
C TYR A 9 -3.32 5.54 -0.57
N SER A 10 -4.03 4.46 -0.20
CA SER A 10 -4.98 3.78 -1.09
C SER A 10 -6.12 4.69 -1.56
N LEU A 11 -6.59 5.63 -0.71
CA LEU A 11 -7.62 6.60 -1.08
C LEU A 11 -7.08 7.62 -2.07
N VAL A 12 -5.91 8.20 -1.81
CA VAL A 12 -5.23 9.11 -2.74
C VAL A 12 -4.98 8.43 -4.08
N LEU A 13 -4.57 7.16 -4.05
CA LEU A 13 -4.36 6.34 -5.24
C LEU A 13 -5.66 6.14 -6.04
N LEU A 14 -6.78 5.85 -5.37
CA LEU A 14 -8.08 5.71 -6.00
C LEU A 14 -8.54 7.02 -6.67
N ILE A 15 -8.36 8.16 -5.99
CA ILE A 15 -8.70 9.47 -6.55
C ILE A 15 -7.80 9.80 -7.74
N ALA A 16 -6.50 9.51 -7.65
CA ALA A 16 -5.56 9.71 -8.75
C ALA A 16 -5.90 8.83 -9.96
N ASP A 17 -6.27 7.56 -9.74
CA ASP A 17 -6.75 6.65 -10.79
C ASP A 17 -7.97 7.23 -11.53
N ILE A 18 -8.94 7.77 -10.79
CA ILE A 18 -10.11 8.43 -11.37
C ILE A 18 -9.69 9.59 -12.27
N LEU A 19 -8.82 10.48 -11.78
CA LEU A 19 -8.38 11.66 -12.52
C LEU A 19 -7.59 11.28 -13.77
N VAL A 20 -6.69 10.30 -13.65
CA VAL A 20 -5.88 9.79 -14.77
C VAL A 20 -6.76 9.16 -15.83
N LEU A 21 -7.69 8.28 -15.43
CA LEU A 21 -8.59 7.63 -16.37
C LEU A 21 -9.50 8.63 -17.09
N LEU A 22 -10.07 9.60 -16.37
CA LEU A 22 -10.83 10.70 -16.98
C LEU A 22 -9.98 11.51 -17.97
N GLY A 23 -8.75 11.84 -17.59
CA GLY A 23 -7.80 12.57 -18.44
C GLY A 23 -7.44 11.78 -19.70
N VAL A 24 -7.16 10.48 -19.58
CA VAL A 24 -6.81 9.60 -20.70
C VAL A 24 -7.97 9.46 -21.69
N PHE A 25 -9.19 9.21 -21.20
CA PHE A 25 -10.35 9.07 -22.09
C PHE A 25 -10.68 10.39 -22.78
N SER A 26 -10.59 11.52 -22.06
CA SER A 26 -10.74 12.85 -22.65
C SER A 26 -9.69 13.11 -23.73
N LEU A 27 -8.42 12.77 -23.46
CA LEU A 27 -7.32 12.93 -24.42
C LEU A 27 -7.51 12.02 -25.64
N ALA A 28 -7.94 10.78 -25.46
CA ALA A 28 -8.22 9.84 -26.55
C ALA A 28 -9.32 10.37 -27.48
N TYR A 29 -10.37 10.99 -26.93
CA TYR A 29 -11.41 11.66 -27.70
C TYR A 29 -10.87 12.88 -28.46
N ILE A 30 -10.13 13.77 -27.78
CA ILE A 30 -9.55 14.98 -28.41
C ILE A 30 -8.62 14.61 -29.57
N VAL A 31 -7.70 13.66 -29.36
CA VAL A 31 -6.80 13.18 -30.41
C VAL A 31 -7.58 12.65 -31.60
N ARG A 32 -8.66 11.90 -31.37
CA ARG A 32 -9.44 11.34 -32.47
C ARG A 32 -10.29 12.37 -33.21
N VAL A 33 -10.89 13.32 -32.51
CA VAL A 33 -11.85 14.27 -33.10
C VAL A 33 -11.17 15.50 -33.69
N GLN A 34 -10.09 15.99 -33.07
CA GLN A 34 -9.42 17.22 -33.53
C GLN A 34 -8.19 16.95 -34.41
N TYR A 35 -7.48 15.83 -34.19
CA TYR A 35 -6.18 15.59 -34.83
C TYR A 35 -6.20 14.46 -35.88
N ASP A 36 -7.24 13.63 -35.93
CA ASP A 36 -7.36 12.56 -36.92
C ASP A 36 -8.39 12.93 -38.00
N SER A 37 -7.90 13.23 -39.20
CA SER A 37 -8.70 13.61 -40.37
C SER A 37 -9.49 12.45 -40.98
N ARG A 38 -9.35 11.21 -40.47
CA ARG A 38 -10.12 10.05 -40.95
C ARG A 38 -11.59 10.18 -40.54
N PRO A 39 -12.53 9.79 -41.42
CA PRO A 39 -13.97 9.85 -41.12
C PRO A 39 -14.30 9.06 -39.86
N LEU A 40 -15.12 9.65 -38.99
CA LEU A 40 -15.64 8.99 -37.80
C LEU A 40 -16.62 7.90 -38.22
N LEU A 41 -16.61 6.75 -37.52
CA LEU A 41 -17.60 5.69 -37.79
C LEU A 41 -18.99 6.15 -37.36
N THR A 42 -19.06 6.91 -36.26
CA THR A 42 -20.25 7.55 -35.73
C THR A 42 -19.88 8.91 -35.12
N PRO A 43 -20.65 9.98 -35.38
CA PRO A 43 -20.45 11.27 -34.72
C PRO A 43 -20.98 11.18 -33.28
N VAL A 44 -20.11 10.85 -32.33
CA VAL A 44 -20.43 10.85 -30.90
C VAL A 44 -20.05 12.21 -30.31
N TYR A 45 -21.02 12.90 -29.71
CA TYR A 45 -20.76 14.17 -29.03
C TYR A 45 -19.89 13.94 -27.78
N ALA A 46 -19.08 14.95 -27.44
CA ALA A 46 -18.16 14.86 -26.30
C ALA A 46 -18.90 14.60 -24.97
N THR A 47 -20.11 15.15 -24.83
CA THR A 47 -20.96 14.95 -23.65
C THR A 47 -21.36 13.49 -23.49
N ASP A 48 -21.82 12.86 -24.57
CA ASP A 48 -22.29 11.48 -24.54
C ASP A 48 -21.12 10.54 -24.26
N TYR A 49 -19.98 10.77 -24.91
CA TYR A 49 -18.75 10.01 -24.67
C TYR A 49 -18.30 10.05 -23.21
N ILE A 50 -18.25 11.25 -22.61
CA ILE A 50 -17.83 11.42 -21.22
C ILE A 50 -18.86 10.82 -20.25
N LEU A 51 -20.16 10.99 -20.49
CA LEU A 51 -21.21 10.40 -19.64
C LEU A 51 -21.19 8.87 -19.69
N THR A 52 -21.01 8.29 -20.87
CA THR A 52 -20.80 6.85 -21.02
C THR A 52 -19.57 6.41 -20.24
N PHE A 53 -18.43 7.08 -20.41
CA PHE A 53 -17.22 6.71 -19.70
C PHE A 53 -17.39 6.82 -18.17
N LEU A 54 -18.05 7.88 -17.69
CA LEU A 54 -18.35 8.06 -16.27
C LEU A 54 -19.23 6.93 -15.71
N THR A 55 -20.09 6.35 -16.55
CA THR A 55 -20.91 5.17 -16.21
C THR A 55 -20.05 3.91 -16.07
N PHE A 56 -19.02 3.73 -16.90
CA PHE A 56 -18.10 2.58 -16.83
C PHE A 56 -16.98 2.72 -15.82
N LEU A 57 -16.63 3.95 -15.43
CA LEU A 57 -15.54 4.24 -14.50
C LEU A 57 -15.66 3.44 -13.17
N PRO A 58 -16.82 3.36 -12.49
CA PRO A 58 -16.96 2.55 -11.27
C PRO A 58 -16.64 1.07 -11.49
N PHE A 59 -17.05 0.49 -12.61
CA PHE A 59 -16.77 -0.91 -12.95
C PHE A 59 -15.27 -1.14 -13.15
N TRP A 60 -14.59 -0.19 -13.79
CA TRP A 60 -13.13 -0.22 -13.95
C TRP A 60 -12.42 -0.18 -12.59
N LEU A 61 -12.85 0.69 -11.68
CA LEU A 61 -12.29 0.76 -10.32
C LEU A 61 -12.56 -0.53 -9.53
N ILE A 62 -13.72 -1.16 -9.71
CA ILE A 62 -14.04 -2.47 -9.11
C ILE A 62 -13.07 -3.55 -9.65
N ILE A 63 -12.78 -3.56 -10.95
CA ILE A 63 -11.79 -4.46 -11.54
C ILE A 63 -10.42 -4.25 -10.90
N PHE A 64 -9.98 -2.99 -10.75
CA PHE A 64 -8.71 -2.67 -10.10
C PHE A 64 -8.69 -3.12 -8.63
N ALA A 65 -9.79 -2.92 -7.91
CA ALA A 65 -9.93 -3.40 -6.54
C ALA A 65 -9.88 -4.93 -6.45
N ALA A 66 -10.56 -5.65 -7.36
CA ALA A 66 -10.57 -7.10 -7.43
C ALA A 66 -9.18 -7.68 -7.76
N LEU A 67 -8.41 -7.00 -8.61
CA LEU A 67 -7.01 -7.34 -8.89
C LEU A 67 -6.07 -7.00 -7.72
N GLY A 68 -6.57 -6.32 -6.69
CA GLY A 68 -5.80 -5.90 -5.53
C GLY A 68 -4.80 -4.81 -5.85
N LEU A 69 -5.10 -3.92 -6.81
CA LEU A 69 -4.27 -2.75 -7.12
C LEU A 69 -4.23 -1.75 -5.97
N TYR A 70 -5.27 -1.72 -5.12
CA TYR A 70 -5.32 -0.86 -3.92
C TYR A 70 -4.80 -1.55 -2.64
N ASN A 71 -4.13 -2.71 -2.79
CA ASN A 71 -3.55 -3.45 -1.67
C ASN A 71 -2.07 -3.13 -1.48
N ARG A 72 -1.65 -2.92 -0.22
CA ARG A 72 -0.27 -2.55 0.15
C ARG A 72 0.79 -3.54 -0.37
N HIS A 73 0.49 -4.84 -0.38
CA HIS A 73 1.43 -5.85 -0.87
C HIS A 73 1.80 -5.70 -2.35
N THR A 74 0.94 -5.05 -3.13
CA THR A 74 1.17 -4.79 -4.56
C THR A 74 2.16 -3.64 -4.75
N TYR A 75 2.10 -2.59 -3.93
CA TYR A 75 2.87 -1.33 -4.13
C TYR A 75 4.39 -1.50 -4.13
N ASN A 76 4.92 -2.48 -3.39
CA ASN A 76 6.35 -2.70 -3.27
C ASN A 76 6.90 -3.61 -4.37
N ARG A 77 6.03 -4.29 -5.13
CA ARG A 77 6.41 -5.24 -6.18
C ARG A 77 6.09 -4.65 -7.55
N ARG A 78 7.00 -3.82 -8.07
CA ARG A 78 6.84 -3.06 -9.33
C ARG A 78 6.30 -3.92 -10.48
N LEU A 79 6.93 -5.05 -10.76
CA LEU A 79 6.51 -5.94 -11.85
C LEU A 79 5.12 -6.53 -11.64
N VAL A 80 4.76 -6.87 -10.40
CA VAL A 80 3.42 -7.40 -10.07
C VAL A 80 2.37 -6.30 -10.23
N GLU A 81 2.68 -5.09 -9.77
CA GLU A 81 1.82 -3.92 -9.95
C GLU A 81 1.60 -3.61 -11.43
N TRP A 82 2.68 -3.53 -12.23
CA TRP A 82 2.61 -3.24 -13.66
C TRP A 82 1.78 -4.28 -14.42
N SER A 83 1.98 -5.57 -14.14
CA SER A 83 1.20 -6.64 -14.75
C SER A 83 -0.28 -6.56 -14.39
N LYS A 84 -0.61 -6.19 -13.15
CA LYS A 84 -2.01 -5.99 -12.72
C LYS A 84 -2.64 -4.76 -13.36
N ILE A 85 -1.89 -3.66 -13.55
CA ILE A 85 -2.37 -2.47 -14.27
C ILE A 85 -2.63 -2.82 -15.74
N ALA A 86 -1.72 -3.54 -16.39
CA ALA A 86 -1.90 -4.01 -17.76
C ALA A 86 -3.16 -4.87 -17.89
N LEU A 87 -3.29 -5.89 -17.03
CA LEU A 87 -4.43 -6.80 -17.03
C LEU A 87 -5.75 -6.05 -16.73
N GLY A 88 -5.76 -5.18 -15.72
CA GLY A 88 -6.93 -4.40 -15.37
C GLY A 88 -7.35 -3.43 -16.47
N SER A 89 -6.38 -2.76 -17.11
CA SER A 89 -6.67 -1.83 -18.22
C SER A 89 -7.22 -2.59 -19.43
N PHE A 90 -6.67 -3.77 -19.72
CA PHE A 90 -7.16 -4.65 -20.76
C PHE A 90 -8.60 -5.12 -20.49
N ILE A 91 -8.88 -5.62 -19.28
CA ILE A 91 -10.22 -6.05 -18.87
C ILE A 91 -11.20 -4.86 -18.92
N GLY A 92 -10.78 -3.67 -18.44
CA GLY A 92 -11.59 -2.46 -18.47
C GLY A 92 -12.04 -2.08 -19.88
N ILE A 93 -11.12 -2.09 -20.85
CA ILE A 93 -11.46 -1.85 -22.26
C ILE A 93 -12.36 -2.96 -22.81
N LEU A 94 -12.10 -4.23 -22.49
CA LEU A 94 -12.93 -5.35 -22.94
C LEU A 94 -14.38 -5.24 -22.41
N VAL A 95 -14.59 -4.74 -21.20
CA VAL A 95 -15.94 -4.51 -20.66
C VAL A 95 -16.69 -3.48 -21.49
N ILE A 96 -16.04 -2.37 -21.86
CA ILE A 96 -16.67 -1.33 -22.68
C ILE A 96 -16.99 -1.88 -24.08
N ILE A 97 -16.03 -2.55 -24.74
CA ILE A 97 -16.23 -3.15 -26.07
C ILE A 97 -17.31 -4.24 -26.03
N GLY A 98 -17.31 -5.10 -25.00
CA GLY A 98 -18.30 -6.15 -24.81
C GLY A 98 -19.70 -5.56 -24.62
N TRP A 99 -19.81 -4.45 -23.88
CA TRP A 99 -21.08 -3.75 -23.74
C TRP A 99 -21.54 -3.09 -25.04
N GLU A 100 -20.63 -2.46 -25.79
CA GLU A 100 -20.90 -1.91 -27.13
C GLU A 100 -21.49 -2.99 -28.05
N TYR A 101 -20.90 -4.20 -28.02
CA TYR A 101 -21.38 -5.33 -28.81
C TYR A 101 -22.76 -5.84 -28.39
N VAL A 102 -23.04 -5.92 -27.08
CA VAL A 102 -24.32 -6.43 -26.57
C VAL A 102 -25.45 -5.41 -26.74
N SER A 103 -25.17 -4.13 -26.51
CA SER A 103 -26.17 -3.06 -26.61
C SER A 103 -26.45 -2.64 -28.06
N GLY A 104 -25.48 -2.82 -28.97
CA GLY A 104 -25.56 -2.32 -30.35
C GLY A 104 -25.37 -0.80 -30.48
N GLU A 105 -25.16 -0.09 -29.35
CA GLU A 105 -24.83 1.33 -29.33
C GLU A 105 -23.32 1.53 -29.48
N HIS A 106 -22.90 2.48 -30.31
CA HIS A 106 -21.49 2.74 -30.58
C HIS A 106 -20.96 3.84 -29.67
N PHE A 107 -20.26 3.45 -28.61
CA PHE A 107 -19.69 4.38 -27.63
C PHE A 107 -18.31 4.92 -28.03
N PHE A 108 -17.54 4.15 -28.80
CA PHE A 108 -16.29 4.63 -29.36
C PHE A 108 -16.51 5.26 -30.75
N PRO A 109 -16.13 6.53 -30.98
CA PRO A 109 -16.25 7.17 -32.30
C PRO A 109 -15.50 6.43 -33.42
N ALA A 110 -14.45 5.68 -33.04
CA ALA A 110 -13.71 4.78 -33.91
C ALA A 110 -13.04 3.67 -33.10
N ARG A 111 -12.82 2.50 -33.72
CA ARG A 111 -12.12 1.35 -33.10
C ARG A 111 -10.72 1.71 -32.56
N LEU A 112 -10.04 2.66 -33.19
CA LEU A 112 -8.72 3.15 -32.74
C LEU A 112 -8.79 3.92 -31.41
N VAL A 113 -9.94 4.48 -31.04
CA VAL A 113 -10.10 5.18 -29.75
C VAL A 113 -9.95 4.21 -28.59
N ALA A 114 -10.51 3.01 -28.70
CA ALA A 114 -10.33 1.96 -27.69
C ALA A 114 -8.86 1.58 -27.53
N PHE A 115 -8.10 1.54 -28.64
CA PHE A 115 -6.66 1.28 -28.62
C PHE A 115 -5.86 2.42 -27.97
N TYR A 116 -6.18 3.68 -28.28
CA TYR A 116 -5.58 4.84 -27.62
C TYR A 116 -5.90 4.88 -26.13
N ALA A 117 -7.15 4.58 -25.76
CA ALA A 117 -7.56 4.48 -24.37
C ALA A 117 -6.83 3.35 -23.63
N LEU A 118 -6.59 2.20 -24.28
CA LEU A 118 -5.82 1.09 -23.70
C LEU A 118 -4.36 1.48 -23.42
N ILE A 119 -3.66 2.00 -24.44
CA ILE A 119 -2.25 2.41 -24.30
C ILE A 119 -2.12 3.58 -23.33
N GLY A 120 -3.01 4.56 -23.46
CA GLY A 120 -3.04 5.75 -22.62
C GLY A 120 -3.29 5.39 -21.16
N SER A 121 -4.29 4.55 -20.88
CA SER A 121 -4.63 4.15 -19.51
C SER A 121 -3.46 3.42 -18.87
N PHE A 122 -2.92 2.39 -19.53
CA PHE A 122 -1.75 1.68 -19.03
C PHE A 122 -0.56 2.61 -18.77
N SER A 123 -0.19 3.44 -19.74
CA SER A 123 1.01 4.28 -19.65
C SER A 123 0.89 5.38 -18.60
N PHE A 124 -0.25 6.08 -18.55
CA PHE A 124 -0.44 7.16 -17.60
C PHE A 124 -0.63 6.64 -16.17
N LEU A 125 -1.33 5.51 -15.99
CA LEU A 125 -1.43 4.86 -14.68
C LEU A 125 -0.04 4.44 -14.17
N LEU A 126 0.83 3.91 -15.04
CA LEU A 126 2.21 3.60 -14.65
C LEU A 126 2.98 4.84 -14.18
N VAL A 127 2.90 5.94 -14.94
CA VAL A 127 3.56 7.21 -14.59
C VAL A 127 3.03 7.72 -13.25
N GLU A 128 1.72 7.70 -13.06
CA GLU A 128 1.05 8.10 -11.82
C GLU A 128 1.53 7.27 -10.62
N ARG A 129 1.67 5.94 -10.76
CA ARG A 129 2.22 5.09 -9.69
C ARG A 129 3.64 5.49 -9.31
N GLU A 130 4.51 5.79 -10.28
CA GLU A 130 5.88 6.20 -9.99
C GLU A 130 5.94 7.60 -9.36
N ILE A 131 5.04 8.52 -9.76
CA ILE A 131 4.91 9.84 -9.12
C ILE A 131 4.49 9.68 -7.66
N LEU A 132 3.43 8.92 -7.37
CA LEU A 132 2.93 8.74 -6.00
C LEU A 132 3.94 8.00 -5.11
N ARG A 133 4.66 7.00 -5.66
CA ARG A 133 5.75 6.33 -4.95
C ARG A 133 6.88 7.31 -4.62
N THR A 134 7.32 8.09 -5.60
CA THR A 134 8.40 9.06 -5.41
C THR A 134 8.01 10.14 -4.40
N ALA A 135 6.78 10.66 -4.48
CA ALA A 135 6.24 11.62 -3.53
C ALA A 135 6.26 11.04 -2.10
N ARG A 136 5.82 9.79 -1.93
CA ARG A 136 5.88 9.08 -0.64
C ARG A 136 7.30 8.92 -0.11
N ASP A 137 8.23 8.51 -0.96
CA ASP A 137 9.64 8.32 -0.58
C ASP A 137 10.29 9.66 -0.19
N ILE A 138 9.89 10.77 -0.82
CA ILE A 138 10.29 12.14 -0.43
C ILE A 138 9.70 12.49 0.95
N LEU A 139 8.41 12.24 1.18
CA LEU A 139 7.78 12.51 2.49
C LEU A 139 8.48 11.78 3.64
N TYR A 140 8.93 10.53 3.40
CA TYR A 140 9.70 9.79 4.40
C TYR A 140 11.03 10.45 4.74
N LYS A 141 11.70 11.11 3.78
CA LYS A 141 12.93 11.88 4.05
C LYS A 141 12.67 13.08 4.96
N PHE A 142 11.45 13.62 4.95
CA PHE A 142 11.01 14.70 5.85
C PHE A 142 10.39 14.20 7.16
N ASN A 143 10.50 12.89 7.47
CA ASN A 143 9.88 12.26 8.64
C ASN A 143 8.34 12.38 8.67
N ILE A 144 7.70 12.55 7.50
CA ILE A 144 6.24 12.60 7.36
C ILE A 144 5.75 11.21 7.00
N GLY A 145 4.76 10.71 7.75
CA GLY A 145 4.16 9.39 7.50
C GLY A 145 5.02 8.19 7.91
N ILE A 146 6.12 8.41 8.63
CA ILE A 146 7.01 7.36 9.14
C ILE A 146 6.49 6.74 10.44
N ARG A 147 6.88 5.48 10.70
CA ARG A 147 6.62 4.78 11.96
C ARG A 147 7.88 4.75 12.82
N ARG A 148 7.76 5.12 14.09
CA ARG A 148 8.84 5.11 15.08
C ARG A 148 8.79 3.78 15.82
N VAL A 149 9.76 2.92 15.52
CA VAL A 149 9.75 1.50 15.90
C VAL A 149 10.66 1.25 17.09
N LEU A 150 10.13 0.50 18.05
CA LEU A 150 10.90 -0.23 19.05
C LEU A 150 11.01 -1.70 18.63
N ILE A 151 12.23 -2.17 18.40
CA ILE A 151 12.50 -3.58 18.13
C ILE A 151 12.87 -4.27 19.45
N ILE A 152 12.23 -5.39 19.76
CA ILE A 152 12.49 -6.20 20.95
C ILE A 152 12.83 -7.62 20.50
N GLY A 153 14.01 -8.11 20.85
CA GLY A 153 14.41 -9.45 20.46
C GLY A 153 15.87 -9.77 20.78
N ASN A 154 16.20 -11.04 20.63
CA ASN A 154 17.50 -11.60 20.98
C ASN A 154 17.97 -12.68 19.98
N SER A 155 17.48 -12.65 18.74
CA SER A 155 17.84 -13.60 17.69
C SER A 155 18.50 -12.92 16.48
N ASP A 156 19.00 -13.73 15.56
CA ASP A 156 19.52 -13.25 14.28
C ASP A 156 18.42 -12.55 13.45
N ALA A 157 17.14 -12.94 13.60
CA ALA A 157 16.02 -12.23 12.97
C ALA A 157 15.92 -10.78 13.47
N THR A 158 16.22 -10.51 14.75
CA THR A 158 16.30 -9.14 15.29
C THR A 158 17.28 -8.28 14.50
N ARG A 159 18.47 -8.83 14.22
CA ARG A 159 19.52 -8.15 13.48
C ARG A 159 19.11 -7.92 12.02
N ASP A 160 18.63 -8.95 11.34
CA ASP A 160 18.22 -8.88 9.94
C ASP A 160 17.09 -7.86 9.72
N ILE A 161 16.10 -7.85 10.61
CA ILE A 161 15.00 -6.87 10.56
C ILE A 161 15.52 -5.46 10.86
N ALA A 162 16.39 -5.30 11.85
CA ALA A 162 16.97 -4.00 12.17
C ALA A 162 17.84 -3.46 11.01
N GLU A 163 18.61 -4.30 10.33
CA GLU A 163 19.38 -3.93 9.14
C GLU A 163 18.47 -3.54 7.98
N ASN A 164 17.41 -4.31 7.69
CA ASN A 164 16.45 -4.00 6.64
C ASN A 164 15.64 -2.72 6.91
N LEU A 165 15.34 -2.42 8.18
CA LEU A 165 14.58 -1.24 8.57
C LEU A 165 15.45 0.00 8.82
N SER A 166 16.78 -0.15 8.91
CA SER A 166 17.73 0.93 9.16
C SER A 166 17.60 2.10 8.17
N HIS A 167 17.25 1.80 6.91
CA HIS A 167 17.03 2.80 5.87
C HIS A 167 15.60 3.37 5.89
N THR A 168 15.34 4.31 6.79
CA THR A 168 14.02 4.95 6.98
C THR A 168 13.41 5.51 5.69
N ALA A 169 14.22 6.12 4.81
CA ALA A 169 13.73 6.67 3.55
C ALA A 169 13.13 5.62 2.59
N ARG A 170 13.50 4.35 2.72
CA ARG A 170 12.96 3.24 1.91
C ARG A 170 11.90 2.43 2.66
N SER A 171 12.14 2.17 3.95
CA SER A 171 11.26 1.31 4.75
C SER A 171 10.01 2.07 5.21
N GLY A 172 10.10 3.39 5.41
CA GLY A 172 9.10 4.18 6.13
C GLY A 172 9.09 3.92 7.64
N TYR A 173 10.07 3.16 8.14
CA TYR A 173 10.25 2.84 9.55
C TYR A 173 11.54 3.48 10.06
N GLN A 174 11.43 4.18 11.17
CA GLN A 174 12.55 4.74 11.91
C GLN A 174 12.75 3.92 13.18
N ILE A 175 13.85 3.19 13.26
CA ILE A 175 14.20 2.48 14.49
C ILE A 175 14.67 3.53 15.50
N VAL A 176 13.86 3.78 16.53
CA VAL A 176 14.20 4.76 17.58
C VAL A 176 14.82 4.08 18.79
N ALA A 177 14.49 2.80 19.01
CA ALA A 177 15.02 2.02 20.11
C ALA A 177 15.11 0.53 19.75
N LEU A 178 16.09 -0.14 20.37
CA LEU A 178 16.26 -1.58 20.29
C LEU A 178 16.49 -2.13 21.71
N ALA A 179 15.68 -3.09 22.12
CA ALA A 179 15.80 -3.78 23.40
C ALA A 179 16.27 -5.23 23.20
N GLY A 180 17.44 -5.58 23.74
CA GLY A 180 18.03 -6.91 23.59
C GLY A 180 19.55 -6.94 23.82
N PRO A 181 20.20 -8.10 23.63
CA PRO A 181 21.65 -8.23 23.72
C PRO A 181 22.36 -7.34 22.68
N ALA A 182 23.46 -6.69 23.07
CA ALA A 182 24.21 -5.77 22.20
C ALA A 182 24.74 -6.43 20.91
N LYS A 183 24.91 -7.76 20.90
CA LYS A 183 25.32 -8.56 19.74
C LYS A 183 24.40 -8.38 18.52
N PHE A 184 23.11 -8.13 18.74
CA PHE A 184 22.11 -8.04 17.67
C PHE A 184 21.82 -6.61 17.22
N VAL A 185 22.53 -5.62 17.78
CA VAL A 185 22.41 -4.22 17.36
C VAL A 185 23.27 -4.00 16.11
N PRO A 186 22.70 -3.57 14.97
CA PRO A 186 23.48 -3.28 13.77
C PRO A 186 24.50 -2.15 14.00
N VAL A 187 25.69 -2.31 13.42
CA VAL A 187 26.75 -1.30 13.50
C VAL A 187 26.32 -0.04 12.73
N GLY A 188 26.39 1.13 13.37
CA GLY A 188 26.02 2.41 12.76
C GLY A 188 24.53 2.78 12.89
N LEU A 189 23.73 1.99 13.61
CA LEU A 189 22.34 2.33 13.89
C LEU A 189 22.26 3.46 14.95
N HIS A 190 21.74 4.62 14.57
CA HIS A 190 21.44 5.73 15.48
C HIS A 190 20.13 5.49 16.25
N ALA A 191 20.06 4.43 17.06
CA ALA A 191 18.92 4.10 17.91
C ALA A 191 19.35 3.94 19.37
N GLN A 192 18.43 4.22 20.31
CA GLN A 192 18.70 4.01 21.72
C GLN A 192 18.70 2.52 22.04
N HIS A 193 19.83 2.01 22.53
CA HIS A 193 19.94 0.61 22.95
C HIS A 193 19.55 0.45 24.42
N PHE A 194 18.71 -0.55 24.68
CA PHE A 194 18.32 -0.96 26.03
C PHE A 194 18.69 -2.42 26.25
N THR A 195 19.44 -2.71 27.32
CA THR A 195 19.69 -4.10 27.73
C THR A 195 18.41 -4.76 28.27
N ASN A 196 17.57 -3.97 28.94
CA ASN A 196 16.35 -4.44 29.60
C ASN A 196 15.10 -3.90 28.88
N VAL A 197 14.18 -4.80 28.53
CA VAL A 197 12.89 -4.47 27.91
C VAL A 197 12.10 -3.47 28.74
N GLU A 198 12.12 -3.60 30.06
CA GLU A 198 11.37 -2.76 30.99
C GLU A 198 11.80 -1.29 30.91
N SER A 199 13.09 -1.04 30.63
CA SER A 199 13.60 0.32 30.42
C SER A 199 13.18 0.89 29.07
N ALA A 200 13.13 0.05 28.05
CA ALA A 200 12.62 0.43 26.73
C ALA A 200 11.12 0.78 26.79
N LEU A 201 10.32 -0.02 27.51
CA LEU A 201 8.88 0.23 27.68
C LEU A 201 8.61 1.56 28.41
N LYS A 202 9.42 1.92 29.42
CA LYS A 202 9.32 3.23 30.09
C LYS A 202 9.61 4.41 29.15
N SER A 203 10.42 4.18 28.11
CA SER A 203 10.83 5.21 27.14
C SER A 203 9.87 5.36 25.95
N ILE A 204 8.76 4.61 25.94
CA ILE A 204 7.76 4.64 24.85
C ILE A 204 7.28 6.07 24.56
N LYS A 205 6.87 6.81 25.60
CA LYS A 205 6.33 8.17 25.44
C LYS A 205 7.41 9.18 25.07
N SER A 206 8.57 9.13 25.71
CA SER A 206 9.67 10.08 25.46
C SER A 206 10.24 9.95 24.05
N LEU A 207 10.32 8.72 23.53
CA LEU A 207 10.82 8.44 22.18
C LEU A 207 9.73 8.48 21.11
N GLY A 208 8.47 8.74 21.47
CA GLY A 208 7.34 8.77 20.54
C GLY A 208 7.15 7.46 19.78
N ILE A 209 7.36 6.32 20.45
CA ILE A 209 7.25 4.99 19.83
C ILE A 209 5.78 4.74 19.48
N ASN A 210 5.52 4.38 18.23
CA ASN A 210 4.18 4.08 17.73
C ASN A 210 4.05 2.68 17.10
N THR A 211 5.13 1.91 17.07
CA THR A 211 5.13 0.51 16.65
C THR A 211 6.14 -0.30 17.47
N ILE A 212 5.73 -1.48 17.94
CA ILE A 212 6.62 -2.47 18.55
C ILE A 212 6.73 -3.66 17.59
N ILE A 213 7.95 -4.08 17.31
CA ILE A 213 8.25 -5.32 16.60
C ILE A 213 8.98 -6.25 17.55
N GLN A 214 8.34 -7.35 17.93
CA GLN A 214 8.93 -8.40 18.74
C GLN A 214 9.33 -9.57 17.83
N THR A 215 10.61 -9.95 17.81
CA THR A 215 11.12 -10.99 16.89
C THR A 215 11.17 -12.38 17.48
N ASP A 216 11.04 -12.50 18.79
CA ASP A 216 11.03 -13.78 19.50
C ASP A 216 10.19 -13.61 20.77
N LEU A 217 9.43 -14.64 21.14
CA LEU A 217 8.84 -14.69 22.47
C LEU A 217 9.94 -14.99 23.47
N TYR A 218 9.94 -14.28 24.59
CA TYR A 218 10.77 -14.67 25.72
C TYR A 218 10.22 -15.97 26.32
N ASP A 219 11.08 -16.78 26.94
CA ASP A 219 10.68 -17.96 27.73
C ASP A 219 9.69 -17.60 28.85
N SER A 220 9.69 -16.33 29.28
CA SER A 220 8.76 -15.80 30.26
C SER A 220 7.49 -15.26 29.58
N ASP A 221 6.38 -15.99 29.75
CA ASP A 221 5.04 -15.54 29.34
C ASP A 221 4.66 -14.18 29.94
N GLU A 222 5.04 -13.95 31.20
CA GLU A 222 4.77 -12.68 31.90
C GLU A 222 5.44 -11.49 31.17
N ARG A 223 6.66 -11.69 30.64
CA ARG A 223 7.37 -10.65 29.90
C ARG A 223 6.69 -10.35 28.57
N ASN A 224 6.25 -11.38 27.84
CA ASN A 224 5.51 -11.23 26.59
C ASN A 224 4.18 -10.51 26.81
N GLN A 225 3.44 -10.88 27.86
CA GLN A 225 2.20 -10.22 28.24
C GLN A 225 2.41 -8.75 28.64
N ARG A 226 3.52 -8.42 29.33
CA ARG A 226 3.86 -7.03 29.65
C ARG A 226 4.15 -6.19 28.40
N ILE A 227 4.86 -6.73 27.41
CA ILE A 227 5.13 -6.03 26.14
C ILE A 227 3.81 -5.77 25.42
N LEU A 228 2.97 -6.81 25.29
CA LEU A 228 1.66 -6.68 24.67
C LEU A 228 0.81 -5.66 25.42
N GLY A 229 0.71 -5.76 26.74
CA GLY A 229 -0.03 -4.85 27.62
C GLY A 229 0.43 -3.38 27.52
N ALA A 230 1.74 -3.15 27.38
CA ALA A 230 2.29 -1.83 27.12
C ALA A 230 1.86 -1.31 25.74
N ALA A 231 1.84 -2.17 24.72
CA ALA A 231 1.33 -1.78 23.40
C ALA A 231 -0.17 -1.44 23.46
N GLN A 232 -0.99 -2.20 24.20
CA GLN A 232 -2.43 -1.93 24.32
C GLN A 232 -2.70 -0.62 25.06
N SER A 233 -2.07 -0.43 26.22
CA SER A 233 -2.30 0.75 27.07
C SER A 233 -1.81 2.05 26.45
N HIS A 234 -0.85 1.99 25.53
CA HIS A 234 -0.36 3.14 24.78
C HIS A 234 -0.92 3.25 23.36
N HIS A 235 -1.84 2.36 22.95
CA HIS A 235 -2.41 2.30 21.61
C HIS A 235 -1.36 2.22 20.49
N ILE A 236 -0.36 1.37 20.69
CA ILE A 236 0.77 1.15 19.79
C ILE A 236 0.53 -0.09 18.94
N ASP A 237 0.91 -0.02 17.66
CA ASP A 237 0.85 -1.17 16.75
C ASP A 237 1.85 -2.24 17.24
N TYR A 238 1.34 -3.44 17.61
CA TYR A 238 2.18 -4.56 18.04
C TYR A 238 2.27 -5.61 16.94
N ASN A 239 3.50 -5.98 16.59
CA ASN A 239 3.79 -6.99 15.59
C ASN A 239 4.75 -8.01 16.16
N PHE A 240 4.39 -9.27 15.99
CA PHE A 240 5.17 -10.39 16.44
C PHE A 240 5.65 -11.19 15.25
N ILE A 241 6.94 -11.48 15.21
CA ILE A 241 7.57 -12.34 14.22
C ILE A 241 7.99 -13.61 14.98
N PRO A 242 7.43 -14.79 14.68
CA PRO A 242 7.83 -16.01 15.35
C PRO A 242 9.18 -16.53 14.87
N GLY A 243 10.07 -16.83 15.83
CA GLY A 243 11.32 -17.56 15.57
C GLY A 243 11.10 -19.06 15.29
N GLU A 244 10.05 -19.65 15.85
CA GLU A 244 9.83 -21.10 15.81
C GLU A 244 8.89 -21.57 14.67
N PRO A 245 9.26 -22.61 13.90
CA PRO A 245 8.49 -23.14 12.76
C PRO A 245 7.05 -23.55 13.08
N GLU A 246 6.73 -23.93 14.32
CA GLU A 246 5.38 -24.41 14.65
C GLU A 246 4.31 -23.31 14.53
N PHE A 247 4.69 -22.04 14.69
CA PHE A 247 3.78 -20.91 14.50
C PHE A 247 3.48 -20.59 13.03
N TYR A 248 4.20 -21.24 12.09
CA TYR A 248 3.99 -21.10 10.65
C TYR A 248 2.84 -21.99 10.16
N THR A 249 2.45 -23.00 10.94
CA THR A 249 1.37 -23.94 10.62
C THR A 249 0.12 -23.63 11.46
N GLY A 250 -0.81 -22.85 10.92
CA GLY A 250 -2.10 -22.58 11.58
C GLY A 250 -3.02 -21.63 10.83
N LYS A 251 -4.28 -21.51 11.28
CA LYS A 251 -5.31 -20.56 10.78
C LYS A 251 -5.01 -19.09 11.15
N ASN A 252 -3.73 -18.73 11.33
CA ASN A 252 -3.33 -17.37 11.64
C ASN A 252 -3.16 -16.62 10.31
N THR A 253 -3.62 -15.36 10.27
CA THR A 253 -3.35 -14.46 9.15
C THR A 253 -1.88 -14.05 9.23
N VAL A 254 -1.01 -14.92 8.74
CA VAL A 254 0.43 -14.68 8.65
C VAL A 254 0.65 -13.73 7.48
N ASP A 255 0.93 -12.46 7.79
CA ASP A 255 1.39 -11.50 6.80
C ASP A 255 2.92 -11.69 6.63
N VAL A 256 3.44 -11.68 5.41
CA VAL A 256 4.89 -11.83 5.18
C VAL A 256 5.53 -10.46 5.13
N PHE A 257 6.39 -10.16 6.11
CA PHE A 257 7.13 -8.91 6.21
C PHE A 257 8.63 -9.17 6.09
N LEU A 258 9.26 -8.62 5.05
CA LEU A 258 10.69 -8.81 4.77
C LEU A 258 11.13 -10.29 4.71
N GLY A 259 10.23 -11.19 4.31
CA GLY A 259 10.50 -12.63 4.25
C GLY A 259 10.16 -13.39 5.54
N TYR A 260 9.84 -12.70 6.63
CA TYR A 260 9.42 -13.30 7.89
C TYR A 260 7.89 -13.34 8.02
N PRO A 261 7.31 -14.40 8.60
CA PRO A 261 5.92 -14.38 9.02
C PRO A 261 5.72 -13.33 10.10
N MET A 262 4.58 -12.66 10.08
CA MET A 262 4.25 -11.64 11.06
C MET A 262 2.79 -11.77 11.47
N ILE A 263 2.58 -11.76 12.78
CA ILE A 263 1.26 -11.67 13.42
C ILE A 263 1.11 -10.25 13.94
N THR A 264 0.14 -9.51 13.39
CA THR A 264 -0.19 -8.15 13.84
C THR A 264 -1.36 -8.23 14.81
N VAL A 265 -1.18 -7.71 16.03
CA VAL A 265 -2.27 -7.58 17.01
C VAL A 265 -2.75 -6.14 17.01
N SER A 266 -3.94 -5.92 16.44
CA SER A 266 -4.56 -4.60 16.38
C SER A 266 -5.33 -4.30 17.67
N GLN A 267 -5.09 -3.12 18.26
CA GLN A 267 -5.66 -2.74 19.56
C GLN A 267 -7.10 -2.22 19.49
N THR A 268 -7.57 -1.83 18.29
CA THR A 268 -8.93 -1.36 18.07
C THR A 268 -9.60 -2.16 16.95
N PRO A 269 -10.87 -2.55 17.09
CA PRO A 269 -11.63 -3.22 16.03
C PRO A 269 -11.89 -2.31 14.81
N LEU A 270 -11.57 -1.01 14.91
CA LEU A 270 -11.57 -0.06 13.80
C LEU A 270 -10.35 -0.32 12.89
N ILE A 271 -10.47 -1.36 12.08
CA ILE A 271 -9.51 -1.71 11.05
C ILE A 271 -10.12 -1.30 9.70
N GLY A 272 -9.33 -0.63 8.87
CA GLY A 272 -9.72 -0.30 7.50
C GLY A 272 -10.30 1.11 7.32
N TRP A 273 -11.39 1.23 6.55
CA TRP A 273 -11.92 2.52 6.11
C TRP A 273 -12.50 3.38 7.25
N GLY A 274 -12.95 2.76 8.35
CA GLY A 274 -13.45 3.48 9.53
C GLY A 274 -12.38 4.29 10.28
N ALA A 275 -11.08 4.00 10.06
CA ALA A 275 -9.99 4.78 10.65
C ALA A 275 -9.81 6.15 9.99
N ILE A 276 -10.08 6.25 8.68
CA ILE A 276 -9.95 7.52 7.93
C ILE A 276 -11.01 8.52 8.36
N ALA A 277 -12.24 8.07 8.61
CA ALA A 277 -13.36 8.92 8.99
C ALA A 277 -13.21 9.60 10.37
N LYS A 278 -12.22 9.20 11.16
CA LYS A 278 -11.92 9.79 12.48
C LYS A 278 -10.75 10.78 12.44
N GLU A 279 -9.92 10.75 11.41
CA GLU A 279 -8.78 11.67 11.24
C GLU A 279 -9.18 13.00 10.56
N VAL A 280 -10.45 13.14 10.14
CA VAL A 280 -11.09 14.37 9.64
C VAL A 280 -12.09 14.87 10.67
#